data_AF-H9UH85-F1
#
_entry.id   AF-H9UH85-F1
#
_cell.length_a   1.000
_cell.length_b   1.000
_cell.length_c   1.000
_cell.angle_alpha   90.00
_cell.angle_beta   90.00
_cell.angle_gamma   90.00
#
_symmetry.space_group_name_H-M   'P 1'
#
loop_
_entity.id
_entity.type
_entity.pdbx_description
1 polymer ?
#
loop_
_entity_poly.entity_id
_entity_poly.type
_entity_poly.pdbx_seq_one_letter_code
_entity_poly.pdbx_strand_id
1 'polypeptide(L)'
;MAHNRPSRGGPESEGTGEIRFHYSRGERLQHHSAQATGDSEQRRRRLNKRLLIIVLDILLVSVVYLIFVFFLQPDHATADLLGVRFSSQAGYFDDHLLVRVTAERREAYTQPELLELSVYRVGEHEDELLGDELDTLGEAAGDTRRLHLQLGPYADPPQQIRLQVRLREQEIDLLPAIDDF
;
A
#
# COMPACT_ATOMS: atom_id res chain seq x y z
N MET A 1 65.62 62.20 -28.04
CA MET A 1 66.43 62.52 -26.85
C MET A 1 66.55 61.27 -25.98
N ALA A 2 67.80 60.90 -25.65
CA ALA A 2 68.36 60.02 -24.59
C ALA A 2 67.56 58.77 -24.14
N HIS A 3 68.05 57.53 -24.36
CA HIS A 3 69.03 56.76 -23.52
C HIS A 3 68.57 56.59 -22.05
N ASN A 4 68.59 55.42 -21.39
CA ASN A 4 69.66 54.43 -21.32
C ASN A 4 69.18 53.17 -20.55
N ARG A 5 69.77 51.99 -20.83
CA ARG A 5 69.60 50.73 -20.06
C ARG A 5 70.52 50.68 -18.82
N PRO A 6 70.27 49.75 -17.88
CA PRO A 6 71.35 48.88 -17.37
C PRO A 6 70.95 47.39 -17.41
N SER A 7 71.79 46.47 -17.92
CA SER A 7 72.96 45.78 -17.30
C SER A 7 72.53 44.66 -16.33
N ARG A 8 72.60 43.36 -16.66
CA ARG A 8 73.74 42.42 -16.87
C ARG A 8 74.42 41.99 -15.56
N GLY A 9 74.39 40.69 -15.25
CA GLY A 9 75.26 40.03 -14.25
C GLY A 9 74.55 38.96 -13.39
N GLY A 10 74.93 37.69 -13.53
CA GLY A 10 74.38 36.53 -12.80
C GLY A 10 74.87 36.39 -11.35
N PRO A 11 74.64 35.21 -10.74
CA PRO A 11 75.79 34.31 -10.59
C PRO A 11 75.49 32.84 -10.88
N GLU A 12 76.52 32.16 -11.39
CA GLU A 12 76.67 30.71 -11.41
C GLU A 12 76.90 30.21 -9.97
N SER A 13 76.27 29.09 -9.61
CA SER A 13 76.72 28.22 -8.52
C SER A 13 76.58 26.78 -9.00
N GLU A 14 77.72 26.14 -9.20
CA GLU A 14 77.90 24.71 -9.37
C GLU A 14 77.29 23.92 -8.20
N GLY A 15 76.78 22.72 -8.47
CA GLY A 15 76.21 21.87 -7.42
C GLY A 15 75.52 20.60 -7.93
N THR A 16 76.32 19.63 -8.37
CA THR A 16 76.14 18.17 -8.18
C THR A 16 74.88 17.47 -8.73
N GLY A 17 75.10 16.54 -9.67
CA GLY A 17 74.31 15.29 -9.76
C GLY A 17 73.25 15.23 -10.86
N GLU A 18 73.65 15.40 -12.12
CA GLU A 18 72.79 15.15 -13.27
C GLU A 18 72.53 13.63 -13.43
N ILE A 19 71.38 13.13 -12.96
CA ILE A 19 70.85 11.81 -13.34
C ILE A 19 69.90 12.02 -14.52
N ARG A 20 70.42 11.95 -15.75
CA ARG A 20 69.57 11.86 -16.95
C ARG A 20 69.01 10.46 -17.09
N PHE A 21 67.72 10.30 -16.79
CA PHE A 21 66.98 9.12 -17.19
C PHE A 21 66.68 9.19 -18.69
N HIS A 22 67.41 8.39 -19.48
CA HIS A 22 67.10 8.18 -20.89
C HIS A 22 65.93 7.20 -21.03
N TYR A 23 64.70 7.69 -20.85
CA TYR A 23 63.53 6.88 -21.19
C TYR A 23 63.47 6.69 -22.70
N SER A 24 63.66 5.46 -23.15
CA SER A 24 63.51 5.11 -24.55
C SER A 24 62.04 5.25 -24.96
N ARG A 25 61.79 5.61 -26.23
CA ARG A 25 60.42 5.73 -26.77
C ARG A 25 59.61 4.42 -26.65
N GLY A 26 60.28 3.28 -26.47
CA GLY A 26 59.67 1.98 -26.20
C GLY A 26 59.07 1.82 -24.80
N GLU A 27 59.68 2.41 -23.76
CA GLU A 27 59.14 2.35 -22.38
C GLU A 27 57.84 3.15 -22.24
N ARG A 28 57.68 4.27 -22.98
CA ARG A 28 56.42 5.04 -23.01
C ARG A 28 55.25 4.24 -23.57
N LEU A 29 55.50 3.30 -24.48
CA LEU A 29 54.45 2.47 -25.07
C LEU A 29 54.07 1.28 -24.17
N GLN A 30 54.96 0.81 -23.28
CA GLN A 30 54.65 -0.27 -22.34
C GLN A 30 53.84 0.20 -21.12
N HIS A 31 53.96 1.47 -20.72
CA HIS A 31 53.21 2.01 -19.58
C HIS A 31 51.78 2.46 -19.90
N HIS A 32 51.44 2.71 -21.16
CA HIS A 32 50.05 3.04 -21.54
C HIS A 32 49.10 1.83 -21.53
N SER A 33 49.62 0.60 -21.60
CA SER A 33 48.80 -0.62 -21.49
C SER A 33 48.48 -1.06 -20.06
N ALA A 34 49.09 -0.44 -19.04
CA ALA A 34 48.93 -0.89 -17.64
C ALA A 34 47.95 -0.05 -16.79
N GLN A 35 47.33 1.01 -17.35
CA GLN A 35 46.46 1.93 -16.59
C GLN A 35 45.02 2.03 -17.10
N ALA A 36 44.54 1.06 -17.89
CA ALA A 36 43.17 1.07 -18.43
C ALA A 36 42.22 0.00 -17.84
N THR A 37 42.65 -0.77 -16.84
CA THR A 37 41.88 -1.94 -16.35
C THR A 37 41.47 -1.89 -14.88
N GLY A 38 41.67 -0.76 -14.17
CA GLY A 38 41.41 -0.68 -12.72
C GLY A 38 40.06 -0.10 -12.30
N ASP A 39 39.40 0.71 -13.12
CA ASP A 39 38.35 1.63 -12.63
C ASP A 39 36.93 1.35 -13.17
N SER A 40 36.80 0.49 -14.19
CA SER A 40 35.49 0.15 -14.75
C SER A 40 34.68 -0.79 -13.84
N GLU A 41 35.33 -1.70 -13.12
CA GLU A 41 34.67 -2.58 -12.15
C GLU A 41 34.22 -1.83 -10.89
N GLN A 42 35.04 -0.94 -10.33
CA GLN A 42 34.63 -0.16 -9.15
C GLN A 42 33.45 0.76 -9.47
N ARG A 43 33.41 1.39 -10.65
CA ARG A 43 32.30 2.26 -11.06
C ARG A 43 31.01 1.47 -11.32
N ARG A 44 31.11 0.28 -11.93
CA ARG A 44 29.96 -0.65 -12.10
C ARG A 44 29.44 -1.19 -10.77
N ARG A 45 30.33 -1.58 -9.84
CA ARG A 45 29.94 -2.02 -8.48
C ARG A 45 29.29 -0.89 -7.66
N ARG A 46 29.73 0.36 -7.82
CA ARG A 46 29.11 1.53 -7.17
C ARG A 46 27.72 1.87 -7.75
N LEU A 47 27.53 1.74 -9.06
CA LEU A 47 26.22 1.91 -9.70
C LEU A 47 25.22 0.82 -9.26
N ASN A 48 25.67 -0.43 -9.13
CA ASN A 48 24.84 -1.53 -8.63
C ASN A 48 24.40 -1.31 -7.17
N LYS A 49 25.25 -0.70 -6.33
CA LYS A 49 24.87 -0.33 -4.95
C LYS A 49 23.76 0.72 -4.91
N ARG A 50 23.77 1.69 -5.81
CA ARG A 50 22.70 2.71 -5.88
C ARG A 50 21.37 2.09 -6.33
N LEU A 51 21.42 1.21 -7.32
CA LEU A 51 20.23 0.46 -7.76
C LEU A 51 19.69 -0.44 -6.63
N LEU A 52 20.59 -1.11 -5.89
CA LEU A 52 20.22 -1.94 -4.74
C LEU A 52 19.47 -1.14 -3.67
N ILE A 53 19.92 0.09 -3.37
CA ILE A 53 19.25 0.96 -2.39
C ILE A 53 17.83 1.31 -2.86
N ILE A 54 17.66 1.66 -4.13
CA ILE A 54 16.34 1.98 -4.69
C ILE A 54 15.41 0.76 -4.65
N VAL A 55 15.92 -0.43 -5.02
CA VAL A 55 15.15 -1.67 -4.96
C VAL A 55 14.76 -2.01 -3.52
N LEU A 56 15.67 -1.82 -2.57
CA LEU A 56 15.39 -2.03 -1.14
C LEU A 56 14.28 -1.10 -0.64
N ASP A 57 14.30 0.17 -1.08
CA ASP A 57 13.28 1.16 -0.71
C ASP A 57 11.90 0.81 -1.29
N ILE A 58 11.84 0.43 -2.57
CA ILE A 58 10.60 -0.06 -3.19
C ILE A 58 10.08 -1.31 -2.46
N LEU A 59 10.96 -2.23 -2.08
CA LEU A 59 10.58 -3.43 -1.34
C LEU A 59 10.07 -3.07 0.06
N LEU A 60 10.71 -2.14 0.76
CA LEU A 60 10.26 -1.65 2.06
C LEU A 60 8.87 -1.02 1.96
N VAL A 61 8.65 -0.11 1.01
CA VAL A 61 7.34 0.52 0.77
C VAL A 61 6.29 -0.52 0.43
N SER A 62 6.64 -1.52 -0.39
CA SER A 62 5.73 -2.62 -0.74
C SER A 62 5.35 -3.45 0.49
N VAL A 63 6.29 -3.77 1.38
CA VAL A 63 6.01 -4.50 2.62
C VAL A 63 5.11 -3.69 3.54
N VAL A 64 5.37 -2.39 3.72
CA VAL A 64 4.52 -1.51 4.53
C VAL A 64 3.11 -1.43 3.93
N TYR A 65 3.00 -1.31 2.61
CA TYR A 65 1.72 -1.31 1.91
C TYR A 65 0.96 -2.63 2.10
N LEU A 66 1.63 -3.78 1.98
CA LEU A 66 1.02 -5.09 2.24
C LEU A 66 0.54 -5.20 3.69
N ILE A 67 1.34 -4.76 4.66
CA ILE A 67 0.92 -4.76 6.07
C ILE A 67 -0.33 -3.89 6.23
N PHE A 68 -0.38 -2.72 5.61
CA PHE A 68 -1.53 -1.83 5.67
C PHE A 68 -2.79 -2.48 5.10
N VAL A 69 -2.72 -3.05 3.89
CA VAL A 69 -3.86 -3.68 3.21
C VAL A 69 -4.35 -4.92 3.95
N PHE A 70 -3.44 -5.78 4.43
CA PHE A 70 -3.83 -7.06 5.04
C PHE A 70 -4.19 -6.96 6.53
N PHE A 71 -3.63 -6.02 7.28
CA PHE A 71 -3.82 -5.95 8.73
C PHE A 71 -4.53 -4.67 9.22
N LEU A 72 -4.43 -3.56 8.49
CA LEU A 72 -5.01 -2.29 8.92
C LEU A 72 -6.26 -1.88 8.15
N GLN A 73 -6.52 -2.45 6.98
CA GLN A 73 -7.75 -2.16 6.24
C GLN A 73 -8.92 -2.82 6.98
N PRO A 74 -9.84 -2.03 7.57
CA PRO A 74 -10.98 -2.59 8.27
C PRO A 74 -11.85 -3.33 7.26
N ASP A 75 -12.15 -4.59 7.55
CA ASP A 75 -13.13 -5.34 6.79
C ASP A 75 -14.51 -4.74 7.09
N HIS A 76 -14.93 -3.77 6.26
CA HIS A 76 -16.20 -3.05 6.39
C HIS A 76 -17.43 -3.96 6.25
N ALA A 77 -17.23 -5.23 5.86
CA ALA A 77 -18.25 -6.25 5.92
C ALA A 77 -18.52 -6.73 7.35
N THR A 78 -17.61 -6.46 8.30
CA THR A 78 -17.74 -6.84 9.71
C THR A 78 -17.78 -5.64 10.64
N ALA A 79 -18.64 -5.69 11.66
CA ALA A 79 -18.66 -4.66 12.70
C ALA A 79 -19.13 -5.23 14.04
N ASP A 80 -18.71 -4.62 15.15
CA ASP A 80 -19.14 -5.00 16.49
C ASP A 80 -20.06 -3.90 17.06
N LEU A 81 -21.26 -4.28 17.52
CA LEU A 81 -22.22 -3.38 18.16
C LEU A 81 -22.82 -4.08 19.40
N LEU A 82 -22.74 -3.43 20.57
CA LEU A 82 -23.30 -3.92 21.84
C LEU A 82 -22.88 -5.36 22.24
N GLY A 83 -21.68 -5.79 21.87
CA GLY A 83 -21.20 -7.16 22.15
C GLY A 83 -21.75 -8.21 21.16
N VAL A 84 -22.33 -7.78 20.04
CA VAL A 84 -22.73 -8.61 18.92
C VAL A 84 -21.81 -8.31 17.73
N ARG A 85 -21.23 -9.36 17.15
CA ARG A 85 -20.45 -9.27 15.92
C ARG A 85 -21.39 -9.46 14.73
N PHE A 86 -21.40 -8.47 13.85
CA PHE A 86 -22.07 -8.54 12.56
C PHE A 86 -21.05 -8.87 11.47
N SER A 87 -21.47 -9.70 10.52
CA SER A 87 -20.76 -9.93 9.27
C SER A 87 -21.78 -9.93 8.14
N SER A 88 -21.47 -9.25 7.06
CA SER A 88 -22.35 -9.09 5.90
C SER A 88 -21.71 -9.69 4.66
N GLN A 89 -22.56 -10.21 3.79
CA GLN A 89 -22.22 -10.68 2.45
C GLN A 89 -23.34 -10.23 1.54
N ALA A 90 -22.99 -9.74 0.37
CA ALA A 90 -23.96 -9.37 -0.65
C ALA A 90 -23.46 -9.85 -2.01
N GLY A 91 -24.37 -10.20 -2.89
CA GLY A 91 -24.00 -10.54 -4.25
C GLY A 91 -25.19 -10.84 -5.14
N TYR A 92 -24.92 -10.87 -6.43
CA TYR A 92 -25.95 -11.12 -7.43
C TYR A 92 -26.07 -12.60 -7.75
N PHE A 93 -27.32 -13.06 -7.87
CA PHE A 93 -27.65 -14.35 -8.44
C PHE A 93 -28.83 -14.19 -9.39
N ASP A 94 -28.60 -14.48 -10.67
CA ASP A 94 -29.46 -14.08 -11.78
C ASP A 94 -29.71 -12.55 -11.75
N ASP A 95 -30.97 -12.11 -11.66
CA ASP A 95 -31.36 -10.70 -11.57
C ASP A 95 -31.69 -10.24 -10.13
N HIS A 96 -31.33 -11.04 -9.13
CA HIS A 96 -31.63 -10.76 -7.72
C HIS A 96 -30.38 -10.41 -6.94
N LEU A 97 -30.50 -9.42 -6.06
CA LEU A 97 -29.49 -9.14 -5.05
C LEU A 97 -29.78 -10.00 -3.81
N LEU A 98 -28.85 -10.86 -3.46
CA LEU A 98 -28.86 -11.63 -2.23
C LEU A 98 -28.03 -10.93 -1.17
N VAL A 99 -28.66 -10.60 -0.05
CA VAL A 99 -27.99 -10.00 1.10
C VAL A 99 -28.10 -10.96 2.27
N ARG A 100 -26.97 -11.24 2.91
CA ARG A 100 -26.90 -12.06 4.11
C ARG A 100 -26.15 -11.31 5.19
N VAL A 101 -26.78 -11.18 6.35
CA VAL A 101 -26.14 -10.65 7.56
C VAL A 101 -26.14 -11.74 8.63
N THR A 102 -24.96 -12.06 9.15
CA THR A 102 -24.80 -12.97 10.28
C THR A 102 -24.47 -12.16 11.53
N ALA A 103 -25.31 -12.29 12.55
CA ALA A 103 -25.14 -11.69 13.86
C ALA A 103 -24.73 -12.79 14.87
N GLU A 104 -23.60 -12.61 15.54
CA GLU A 104 -23.06 -13.53 16.54
C GLU A 104 -22.93 -12.81 17.88
N ARG A 105 -23.66 -13.28 18.90
CA ARG A 105 -23.58 -12.72 20.25
C ARG A 105 -22.30 -13.18 20.93
N ARG A 106 -21.43 -12.25 21.36
CA ARG A 106 -20.21 -12.58 22.11
C ARG A 106 -20.43 -12.68 23.62
N GLU A 107 -21.39 -11.93 24.14
CA GLU A 107 -21.67 -11.84 25.58
C GLU A 107 -23.14 -12.15 25.86
N ALA A 108 -23.43 -12.87 26.94
CA ALA A 108 -24.80 -13.23 27.30
C ALA A 108 -25.57 -12.00 27.81
N TYR A 109 -26.87 -11.96 27.49
CA TYR A 109 -27.79 -10.90 27.93
C TYR A 109 -29.01 -11.51 28.63
N THR A 110 -29.76 -10.66 29.34
CA THR A 110 -30.92 -11.07 30.14
C THR A 110 -32.20 -11.26 29.34
N GLN A 111 -32.26 -10.75 28.11
CA GLN A 111 -33.46 -10.79 27.27
C GLN A 111 -33.08 -10.87 25.79
N PRO A 112 -33.91 -11.49 24.92
CA PRO A 112 -33.65 -11.50 23.50
C PRO A 112 -33.75 -10.07 22.97
N GLU A 113 -33.02 -9.81 21.89
CA GLU A 113 -32.96 -8.48 21.28
C GLU A 113 -33.56 -8.53 19.88
N LEU A 114 -34.29 -7.47 19.55
CA LEU A 114 -34.81 -7.28 18.21
C LEU A 114 -33.68 -6.79 17.30
N LEU A 115 -33.49 -7.51 16.21
CA LEU A 115 -32.51 -7.24 15.19
C LEU A 115 -33.26 -6.87 13.90
N GLU A 116 -32.97 -5.68 13.39
CA GLU A 116 -33.56 -5.17 12.16
C GLU A 116 -32.44 -4.92 11.16
N LEU A 117 -32.61 -5.45 9.95
CA LEU A 117 -31.73 -5.27 8.81
C LEU A 117 -32.49 -4.46 7.77
N SER A 118 -31.95 -3.32 7.37
CA SER A 118 -32.48 -2.49 6.30
C SER A 118 -31.43 -2.38 5.19
N VAL A 119 -31.85 -2.60 3.95
CA VAL A 119 -30.97 -2.56 2.77
C VAL A 119 -31.33 -1.35 1.94
N TYR A 120 -30.36 -0.47 1.69
CA TYR A 120 -30.54 0.73 0.90
C TYR A 120 -29.70 0.66 -0.38
N ARG A 121 -30.26 1.12 -1.49
CA ARG A 121 -29.51 1.51 -2.69
C ARG A 121 -28.94 2.90 -2.43
N VAL A 122 -27.63 3.04 -2.61
CA VAL A 122 -26.95 4.33 -2.46
C VAL A 122 -27.22 5.18 -3.71
N GLY A 123 -27.88 6.32 -3.51
CA GLY A 123 -28.20 7.27 -4.58
C GLY A 123 -27.37 8.56 -4.51
N GLU A 124 -27.40 9.38 -5.57
CA GLU A 124 -26.68 10.67 -5.58
C GLU A 124 -27.28 11.72 -4.62
N HIS A 125 -28.57 11.59 -4.29
CA HIS A 125 -29.31 12.58 -3.50
C HIS A 125 -29.98 11.99 -2.27
N GLU A 126 -30.51 10.78 -2.38
CA GLU A 126 -31.18 10.08 -1.31
C GLU A 126 -30.99 8.57 -1.48
N ASP A 127 -30.83 7.89 -0.37
CA ASP A 127 -30.76 6.44 -0.33
C ASP A 127 -32.17 5.85 -0.44
N GLU A 128 -32.35 4.89 -1.34
CA GLU A 128 -33.63 4.21 -1.56
C GLU A 128 -33.67 2.92 -0.74
N LEU A 129 -34.66 2.77 0.14
CA LEU A 129 -34.88 1.50 0.85
C LEU A 129 -35.32 0.42 -0.14
N LEU A 130 -34.52 -0.62 -0.29
CA LEU A 130 -34.81 -1.78 -1.13
C LEU A 130 -35.63 -2.84 -0.39
N GLY A 131 -35.40 -3.00 0.91
CA GLY A 131 -36.13 -3.93 1.75
C GLY A 131 -35.58 -4.01 3.16
N ASP A 132 -36.38 -4.60 4.06
CA ASP A 132 -36.08 -4.77 5.47
C ASP A 132 -36.42 -6.19 5.95
N GLU A 133 -35.72 -6.65 6.98
CA GLU A 133 -35.99 -7.92 7.66
C GLU A 133 -35.81 -7.75 9.16
N LEU A 134 -36.69 -8.40 9.93
CA LEU A 134 -36.73 -8.31 11.38
C LEU A 134 -36.66 -9.71 11.98
N ASP A 135 -35.72 -9.92 12.89
CA ASP A 135 -35.55 -11.19 13.61
C ASP A 135 -35.19 -10.94 15.09
N THR A 136 -35.10 -12.01 15.87
CA THR A 136 -34.74 -11.98 17.29
C THR A 136 -33.44 -12.73 17.53
N LEU A 137 -32.47 -12.01 18.10
CA LEU A 137 -31.22 -12.59 18.58
C LEU A 137 -31.42 -13.11 20.00
N GLY A 138 -31.08 -14.39 20.21
CA GLY A 138 -31.20 -15.07 21.49
C GLY A 138 -30.31 -14.45 22.58
N GLU A 139 -30.43 -14.95 23.80
CA GLU A 139 -29.78 -14.42 25.00
C GLU A 139 -28.36 -14.97 25.22
N ALA A 140 -28.06 -16.16 24.69
CA ALA A 140 -26.85 -16.88 25.06
C ALA A 140 -25.62 -16.39 24.30
N ALA A 141 -24.47 -16.37 24.98
CA ALA A 141 -23.20 -16.14 24.30
C ALA A 141 -22.94 -17.28 23.29
N GLY A 142 -22.54 -16.92 22.08
CA GLY A 142 -22.40 -17.81 20.94
C GLY A 142 -23.67 -17.95 20.09
N ASP A 143 -24.80 -17.39 20.52
CA ASP A 143 -26.02 -17.41 19.70
C ASP A 143 -25.77 -16.71 18.37
N THR A 144 -26.07 -17.42 17.28
CA THR A 144 -25.87 -16.93 15.92
C THR A 144 -27.21 -16.84 15.21
N ARG A 145 -27.49 -15.68 14.61
CA ARG A 145 -28.63 -15.47 13.71
C ARG A 145 -28.16 -15.06 12.33
N ARG A 146 -28.93 -15.45 11.32
CA ARG A 146 -28.66 -15.13 9.92
C ARG A 146 -29.93 -14.53 9.34
N LEU A 147 -29.85 -13.27 8.95
CA LEU A 147 -30.89 -12.60 8.16
C LEU A 147 -30.53 -12.77 6.70
N HIS A 148 -31.54 -12.99 5.87
CA HIS A 148 -31.40 -13.24 4.46
C HIS A 148 -32.49 -12.52 3.68
N LEU A 149 -32.08 -11.48 2.97
CA LEU A 149 -32.92 -10.71 2.07
C LEU A 149 -32.60 -11.08 0.63
N GLN A 150 -33.63 -11.47 -0.12
CA GLN A 150 -33.59 -11.59 -1.56
C GLN A 150 -34.37 -10.42 -2.15
N LEU A 151 -33.67 -9.55 -2.86
CA LEU A 151 -34.19 -8.29 -3.38
C LEU A 151 -34.18 -8.31 -4.92
N GLY A 152 -35.19 -7.68 -5.54
CA GLY A 152 -35.36 -7.65 -6.99
C GLY A 152 -36.57 -8.47 -7.48
N PRO A 153 -36.60 -8.86 -8.77
CA PRO A 153 -35.52 -8.70 -9.75
C PRO A 153 -35.26 -7.23 -10.14
N TYR A 154 -34.03 -6.90 -10.51
CA TYR A 154 -33.63 -5.55 -10.93
C TYR A 154 -33.27 -5.49 -12.42
N ALA A 155 -33.93 -4.59 -13.17
CA ALA A 155 -33.52 -4.28 -14.54
C ALA A 155 -32.21 -3.46 -14.58
N ASP A 156 -31.96 -2.66 -13.53
CA ASP A 156 -30.73 -1.90 -13.31
C ASP A 156 -30.21 -2.24 -11.90
N PRO A 157 -29.23 -3.15 -11.78
CA PRO A 157 -28.75 -3.63 -10.49
C PRO A 157 -28.02 -2.52 -9.74
N PRO A 158 -28.30 -2.32 -8.43
CA PRO A 158 -27.59 -1.31 -7.64
C PRO A 158 -26.08 -1.57 -7.63
N GLN A 159 -25.29 -0.58 -8.07
CA GLN A 159 -23.82 -0.69 -8.03
C GLN A 159 -23.26 -0.59 -6.61
N GLN A 160 -23.99 0.07 -5.72
CA GLN A 160 -23.64 0.25 -4.32
C GLN A 160 -24.87 0.09 -3.45
N ILE A 161 -24.68 -0.63 -2.34
CA ILE A 161 -25.70 -0.79 -1.31
C ILE A 161 -25.13 -0.41 0.04
N ARG A 162 -25.99 0.09 0.92
CA ARG A 162 -25.72 0.32 2.33
C ARG A 162 -26.60 -0.60 3.14
N LEU A 163 -25.99 -1.39 4.02
CA LEU A 163 -26.73 -2.23 4.95
C LEU A 163 -26.77 -1.52 6.29
N GLN A 164 -27.95 -1.21 6.79
CA GLN A 164 -28.11 -0.67 8.13
C GLN A 164 -28.62 -1.79 9.03
N VAL A 165 -27.91 -2.04 10.12
CA VAL A 165 -28.33 -2.98 11.14
C VAL A 165 -28.68 -2.22 12.40
N ARG A 166 -29.89 -2.43 12.89
CA ARG A 166 -30.38 -1.82 14.13
C ARG A 166 -30.55 -2.88 15.20
N LEU A 167 -29.98 -2.60 16.37
CA LEU A 167 -30.11 -3.39 17.58
C LEU A 167 -30.52 -2.44 18.71
N ARG A 168 -31.77 -2.58 19.18
CA ARG A 168 -32.41 -1.65 20.13
C ARG A 168 -32.55 -0.22 19.54
N GLU A 169 -31.89 0.75 20.15
CA GLU A 169 -31.84 2.17 19.74
C GLU A 169 -30.52 2.53 19.05
N GLN A 170 -29.64 1.55 18.81
CA GLN A 170 -28.37 1.77 18.14
C GLN A 170 -28.38 1.18 16.74
N GLU A 171 -27.77 1.91 15.82
CA GLU A 171 -27.69 1.57 14.40
C GLU A 171 -26.22 1.53 14.00
N ILE A 172 -25.88 0.61 13.11
CA ILE A 172 -24.55 0.50 12.51
C ILE A 172 -24.68 0.23 11.02
N ASP A 173 -23.87 0.93 10.24
CA ASP A 173 -23.79 0.73 8.81
C ASP A 173 -22.71 -0.33 8.49
N LEU A 174 -23.07 -1.31 7.68
CA LEU A 174 -22.17 -2.27 7.06
C LEU A 174 -22.09 -1.97 5.56
N LEU A 175 -20.88 -2.06 5.01
CA LEU A 175 -20.61 -1.84 3.59
C LEU A 175 -20.07 -3.14 3.01
N PRO A 176 -20.96 -4.07 2.60
CA PRO A 176 -20.52 -5.33 2.01
C PRO A 176 -19.88 -5.05 0.64
N ALA A 177 -18.88 -5.86 0.30
CA ALA A 177 -18.55 -6.03 -1.10
C ALA A 177 -19.72 -6.74 -1.79
N ILE A 178 -20.09 -6.28 -2.99
CA ILE A 178 -21.07 -6.97 -3.84
C ILE A 178 -20.29 -7.89 -4.75
N ASP A 179 -20.40 -9.19 -4.53
CA ASP A 179 -19.75 -10.23 -5.33
C ASP A 179 -20.71 -10.79 -6.40
N ASP A 180 -20.18 -11.27 -7.52
CA ASP A 180 -20.94 -12.08 -8.48
C ASP A 180 -20.86 -13.56 -8.03
N PHE A 181 -22.00 -14.19 -7.72
CA PHE A 181 -22.05 -15.58 -7.25
C PHE A 181 -22.06 -16.63 -8.38
#